data_AF-A0A7Y7TRH9-F1
#
_entry.id   AF-A0A7Y7TRH9-F1
#
_cell.length_a   1.000
_cell.length_b   1.000
_cell.length_c   1.000
_cell.angle_alpha   90.00
_cell.angle_beta   90.00
_cell.angle_gamma   90.00
#
_symmetry.space_group_name_H-M   'P 1'
#
loop_
_entity.id
_entity.type
_entity.pdbx_description
1 polymer ?
#
loop_
_entity_poly.entity_id
_entity_poly.type
_entity_poly.pdbx_seq_one_letter_code
_entity_poly.pdbx_strand_id
1 'polypeptide(L)' 'PNPASDFINIDIKNINSTKLIIDIFDIVGQKINSFIIPDNKSSLIHKTIPTKEFANSSGCYFVKISGKDFFSVKKVVIK' A
#
# COMPACT_ATOMS: atom_id res chain seq x y z
N PRO A 1 5.04 12.43 21.02
CA PRO A 1 4.64 12.58 19.60
C PRO A 1 5.78 12.10 18.69
N ASN A 2 5.73 10.84 18.26
CA ASN A 2 6.70 10.29 17.30
C ASN A 2 6.14 10.47 15.88
N PRO A 3 6.65 11.39 15.06
CA PRO A 3 6.10 11.73 13.74
C PRO A 3 6.25 10.62 12.67
N ALA A 4 6.78 9.45 13.04
CA ALA A 4 6.96 8.30 12.14
C ALA A 4 5.82 7.26 12.19
N SER A 5 4.83 7.37 13.10
CA SER A 5 3.72 6.40 13.19
C SER A 5 2.64 6.56 12.10
N ASP A 6 2.66 7.67 11.36
CA ASP A 6 1.52 8.08 10.52
C ASP A 6 1.66 7.73 9.02
N PHE A 7 2.69 6.96 8.63
CA PHE A 7 2.97 6.70 7.22
C PHE A 7 3.38 5.25 6.95
N ILE A 8 2.88 4.71 5.84
CA ILE A 8 3.39 3.47 5.24
C ILE A 8 4.22 3.86 4.02
N ASN A 9 5.50 3.47 4.02
CA ASN A 9 6.37 3.61 2.86
C ASN A 9 6.44 2.28 2.10
N ILE A 10 6.14 2.34 0.81
CA ILE A 10 6.15 1.18 -0.08
C ILE A 10 7.17 1.43 -1.17
N ASP A 11 8.21 0.59 -1.18
CA ASP A 11 9.19 0.53 -2.24
C ASP A 11 8.92 -0.69 -3.10
N ILE A 12 8.62 -0.45 -4.37
CA ILE A 12 8.36 -1.48 -5.36
C ILE A 12 9.49 -1.45 -6.38
N LYS A 13 10.22 -2.56 -6.49
CA LYS A 13 11.41 -2.68 -7.35
C LYS A 13 11.19 -3.69 -8.46
N ASN A 14 11.79 -3.42 -9.62
CA ASN A 14 11.87 -4.35 -10.75
C ASN A 14 10.52 -4.87 -11.23
N ILE A 15 9.49 -4.01 -11.25
CA ILE A 15 8.18 -4.38 -11.79
C ILE A 15 8.05 -3.88 -13.22
N ASN A 16 7.80 -4.81 -14.14
CA ASN A 16 7.38 -4.52 -15.50
C ASN A 16 5.86 -4.71 -15.60
N SER A 17 5.09 -3.70 -15.23
CA SER A 17 3.62 -3.75 -15.32
C SER A 17 3.05 -2.41 -15.79
N THR A 18 2.14 -2.47 -16.76
CA THR A 18 1.46 -1.31 -17.33
C THR A 18 0.48 -0.65 -16.37
N LYS A 19 0.11 -1.35 -15.28
CA LYS A 19 -0.76 -0.82 -14.24
C LYS A 19 -0.48 -1.54 -12.93
N LEU A 20 -0.22 -0.75 -11.89
CA LEU A 20 -0.15 -1.23 -10.52
C LEU A 20 -1.33 -0.70 -9.72
N ILE A 21 -1.92 -1.57 -8.91
CA ILE A 21 -2.98 -1.21 -7.98
C ILE A 21 -2.47 -1.57 -6.58
N ILE A 22 -2.48 -0.58 -5.69
CA ILE A 22 -2.16 -0.75 -4.27
C ILE A 22 -3.47 -0.60 -3.51
N ASP A 23 -4.03 -1.73 -3.07
CA ASP A 23 -5.22 -1.77 -2.23
C ASP A 23 -4.81 -1.93 -0.76
N ILE A 24 -5.56 -1.28 0.13
CA ILE A 24 -5.41 -1.40 1.58
C ILE A 24 -6.70 -1.97 2.15
N PHE A 25 -6.56 -2.99 2.98
CA PHE A 25 -7.68 -3.65 3.65
C PHE A 25 -7.48 -3.63 5.17
N ASP A 26 -8.58 -3.59 5.92
CA ASP A 26 -8.58 -3.86 7.35
C ASP A 26 -8.56 -5.37 7.66
N ILE A 27 -8.63 -5.71 8.95
CA ILE A 27 -8.66 -7.10 9.42
C ILE A 27 -9.93 -7.88 9.05
N VAL A 28 -11.04 -7.19 8.75
CA VAL A 28 -12.30 -7.84 8.33
C VAL A 28 -12.37 -7.98 6.81
N GLY A 29 -11.35 -7.51 6.08
CA GLY A 29 -11.27 -7.57 4.62
C GLY A 29 -11.99 -6.42 3.92
N GLN A 30 -12.43 -5.40 4.65
CA GLN A 30 -12.98 -4.19 4.05
C GLN A 30 -11.84 -3.39 3.39
N LYS A 31 -12.05 -3.00 2.12
CA LYS A 31 -11.11 -2.11 1.41
C LYS A 31 -11.24 -0.69 1.96
N ILE A 32 -10.15 -0.16 2.50
CA ILE A 32 -10.06 1.20 3.04
C ILE A 32 -9.69 2.18 1.94
N ASN A 33 -8.70 1.83 1.11
CA ASN A 33 -8.18 2.73 0.09
C ASN A 33 -7.61 1.95 -1.11
N SER A 34 -7.49 2.63 -2.25
CA SER A 34 -6.92 2.08 -3.48
C SER A 34 -6.13 3.16 -4.23
N PHE A 35 -4.89 2.87 -4.54
CA PHE A 35 -4.03 3.75 -5.34
C PHE A 35 -3.70 3.07 -6.66
N ILE A 36 -3.98 3.77 -7.76
CA ILE A 36 -3.64 3.31 -9.10
C ILE A 36 -2.38 4.05 -9.54
N ILE A 37 -1.35 3.29 -9.91
CA ILE A 37 -0.13 3.81 -10.50
C ILE A 37 -0.16 3.41 -11.98
N PRO A 38 -0.48 4.36 -12.89
CA PRO A 38 -0.52 4.09 -14.32
C PRO A 38 0.89 3.93 -14.89
N ASP A 39 0.99 3.04 -15.88
CA ASP A 39 2.13 2.75 -16.77
C ASP A 39 3.49 3.21 -16.25
N ASN A 40 4.04 2.43 -15.32
CA ASN A 40 5.29 2.78 -14.67
C ASN A 40 6.42 1.89 -15.19
N LYS A 41 7.22 2.44 -16.12
CA LYS A 41 8.45 1.82 -16.62
C LYS A 41 9.65 2.04 -15.70
N SER A 42 9.45 2.69 -14.55
CA SER A 42 10.51 2.93 -13.57
C SER A 42 10.92 1.62 -12.90
N SER A 43 12.23 1.43 -12.73
CA SER A 43 12.80 0.31 -11.98
C SER A 43 12.48 0.37 -10.48
N LEU A 44 12.06 1.55 -10.00
CA LEU A 44 11.75 1.81 -8.61
C LEU A 44 10.56 2.76 -8.49
N ILE A 45 9.59 2.36 -7.67
CA ILE A 45 8.40 3.14 -7.36
C ILE A 45 8.38 3.36 -5.85
N HIS A 46 8.35 4.62 -5.46
CA HIS A 46 8.18 5.04 -4.07
C HIS A 46 6.77 5.54 -3.86
N LYS A 47 6.04 4.91 -2.93
CA LYS A 47 4.72 5.38 -2.51
C LYS A 47 4.68 5.53 -1.00
N THR A 48 4.44 6.74 -0.54
CA THR A 48 4.12 7.03 0.85
C THR A 48 2.61 7.16 0.99
N ILE A 49 2.05 6.46 1.96
CA ILE A 49 0.62 6.45 2.24
C ILE A 49 0.41 6.99 3.65
N PRO A 50 -0.30 8.12 3.82
CA PRO A 50 -0.67 8.62 5.14
C PRO A 50 -1.70 7.69 5.78
N THR A 51 -1.45 7.24 7.00
CA THR A 51 -2.31 6.33 7.76
C THR A 51 -3.36 7.06 8.60
N LYS A 52 -3.26 8.39 8.68
CA LYS A 52 -4.24 9.26 9.37
C LYS A 52 -5.67 9.13 8.85
N GLU A 53 -5.80 8.75 7.58
CA GLU A 53 -7.10 8.58 6.92
C GLU A 53 -7.69 7.18 7.13
N PHE A 54 -6.98 6.27 7.81
CA PHE A 54 -7.53 4.96 8.12
C PHE A 54 -8.52 5.10 9.27
N ALA A 55 -9.67 4.42 9.15
CA ALA A 55 -10.78 4.53 10.10
C ALA A 55 -10.35 4.31 11.56
N ASN A 56 -9.29 3.51 11.78
CA ASN A 56 -8.58 3.42 13.06
C ASN A 56 -7.11 3.82 12.85
N SER A 57 -6.64 4.88 13.51
CA SER A 57 -5.23 5.30 13.40
C SER A 57 -4.23 4.26 13.94
N SER A 58 -4.70 3.26 14.69
CA SER A 58 -3.94 2.08 15.12
C SER A 58 -4.67 0.80 14.72
N GLY A 59 -3.93 -0.25 14.41
CA GLY A 59 -4.53 -1.52 13.99
C GLY A 59 -3.67 -2.34 13.04
N CYS A 60 -4.23 -3.47 12.61
CA CYS A 60 -3.62 -4.35 11.62
C CYS A 60 -4.29 -4.13 10.26
N TYR A 61 -3.46 -4.02 9.23
CA TYR A 61 -3.85 -3.74 7.86
C TYR A 61 -3.16 -4.69 6.90
N PHE A 62 -3.77 -4.89 5.75
CA PHE A 62 -3.19 -5.65 4.64
C PHE A 62 -3.02 -4.73 3.45
N VAL A 63 -1.77 -4.61 2.98
CA VAL A 63 -1.44 -3.91 1.74
C VAL A 63 -1.30 -4.95 0.65
N LYS A 64 -2.18 -4.89 -0.34
CA LYS A 64 -2.13 -5.72 -1.54
C LYS A 64 -1.62 -4.88 -2.70
N ILE A 65 -0.57 -5.35 -3.36
CA ILE A 65 -0.06 -4.78 -4.59
C ILE A 65 -0.38 -5.77 -5.70
N SER A 66 -1.10 -5.35 -6.74
CA SER A 66 -1.41 -6.19 -7.90
C SER A 66 -1.04 -5.51 -9.20
N GLY A 67 -0.36 -6.26 -10.06
CA GLY A 67 -0.19 -5.95 -11.48
C GLY A 67 -1.02 -6.91 -12.34
N LYS A 68 -0.75 -6.93 -13.65
CA LYS A 68 -1.47 -7.78 -14.62
C LYS A 68 -1.43 -9.27 -14.26
N ASP A 69 -0.24 -9.79 -13.95
CA ASP A 69 0.00 -11.24 -13.81
C ASP A 69 0.56 -11.63 -12.42
N PHE A 70 0.54 -10.70 -11.46
CA PHE A 70 1.02 -10.96 -10.12
C PHE A 70 0.24 -10.15 -9.08
N PHE A 71 0.25 -10.65 -7.85
CA PHE A 71 -0.05 -9.85 -6.68
C PHE A 71 0.84 -10.26 -5.51
N SER A 72 1.01 -9.34 -4.56
CA SER A 72 1.70 -9.57 -3.30
C SER A 72 0.91 -8.91 -2.18
N VAL A 73 0.82 -9.58 -1.03
CA VAL A 73 0.11 -9.07 0.14
C VAL A 73 1.07 -9.01 1.31
N LYS A 74 1.11 -7.88 2.01
CA LYS A 74 1.86 -7.73 3.25
C LYS A 74 0.97 -7.22 4.37
N LYS A 75 1.13 -7.82 5.54
CA LYS A 75 0.53 -7.35 6.79
C LYS A 75 1.35 -6.18 7.34
N VAL A 76 0.68 -5.13 7.75
CA VAL A 76 1.25 -3.94 8.40
C VAL A 76 0.53 -3.72 9.71
N VAL A 77 1.27 -3.44 10.78
CA VAL A 77 0.71 -3.12 12.10
C VAL A 77 1.10 -1.69 12.45
N ILE A 78 0.09 -0.87 12.71
CA ILE A 78 0.23 0.54 13.09
C ILE A 78 -0.10 0.65 14.57
N LYS A 79 0.76 1.33 15.33
CA LYS A 79 0.65 1.54 16.77
C LYS A 79 0.46 3.02 17.08
#